data_AF-A0A565CAS7-F1
#
_entry.id   AF-A0A565CAS7-F1
#
_cell.length_a   1.000
_cell.length_b   1.000
_cell.length_c   1.000
_cell.angle_alpha   90.00
_cell.angle_beta   90.00
_cell.angle_gamma   90.00
#
_symmetry.space_group_name_H-M   'P 1'
#
loop_
_entity.id
_entity.type
_entity.pdbx_description
1 polymer ?
#
loop_
_entity_poly.entity_id
_entity_poly.type
_entity_poly.pdbx_seq_one_letter_code
_entity_poly.pdbx_strand_id
1 'polypeptide(L)'
;MVYVSVQLQMALPYDPNFRMAIQIGEIKIDRDLEHDSSVSAAIVAVDLISSTRLAHKLDSAYTEYSAQYLVDNALPKRKNRQGGTDLKLTVKDCLEFALKKGIPKAEDWPHLGSVLKPPSSYKPALVSMKGDVIEAKTTNEAWHLSKDQPVAAKLHVFSPQIDLVGEGVYCGPSGEDSGYVGLRDCIIVQEDKIMGKAIATVKVW
;
A
#
# COMPACT_ATOMS: atom_id res chain seq x y z
N MET A 1 -22.25 -8.07 10.84
CA MET A 1 -20.97 -8.48 11.46
C MET A 1 -20.04 -8.76 10.29
N VAL A 2 -19.00 -7.96 10.07
CA VAL A 2 -18.23 -8.05 8.82
C VAL A 2 -16.74 -8.05 9.09
N TYR A 3 -16.05 -8.91 8.37
CA TYR A 3 -14.64 -9.22 8.43
C TYR A 3 -13.94 -8.49 7.28
N VAL A 4 -12.85 -7.80 7.57
CA VAL A 4 -11.92 -7.19 6.62
C VAL A 4 -10.57 -7.85 6.89
N SER A 5 -10.30 -8.98 6.24
CA SER A 5 -8.93 -9.47 6.16
C SER A 5 -8.13 -8.43 5.37
N VAL A 6 -6.93 -8.09 5.79
CA VAL A 6 -6.04 -7.27 4.97
C VAL A 6 -4.73 -8.00 4.87
N GLN A 7 -4.50 -8.64 3.72
CA GLN A 7 -3.34 -9.50 3.55
C GLN A 7 -2.16 -8.71 2.97
N LEU A 8 -0.99 -8.90 3.56
CA LEU A 8 0.24 -8.18 3.29
C LEU A 8 1.33 -9.08 2.73
N GLN A 9 2.05 -8.45 1.80
CA GLN A 9 3.48 -8.59 1.53
C GLN A 9 3.90 -9.87 0.81
N MET A 10 4.01 -9.74 -0.52
CA MET A 10 5.01 -10.45 -1.29
C MET A 10 6.26 -9.57 -1.39
N ALA A 11 7.42 -10.10 -1.01
CA ALA A 11 8.63 -9.82 -1.75
C ALA A 11 8.59 -10.80 -2.94
N LEU A 12 8.27 -10.32 -4.14
CA LEU A 12 8.33 -11.16 -5.33
C LEU A 12 9.81 -11.53 -5.56
N PRO A 13 10.24 -12.79 -5.38
CA PRO A 13 11.45 -13.23 -6.05
C PRO A 13 11.24 -13.00 -7.56
N TYR A 14 12.29 -12.61 -8.27
CA TYR A 14 12.23 -12.53 -9.73
C TYR A 14 11.73 -13.86 -10.30
N ASP A 15 10.50 -13.87 -10.81
CA ASP A 15 9.91 -14.99 -11.55
C ASP A 15 9.79 -14.54 -13.02
N PRO A 16 10.55 -15.14 -13.95
CA PRO A 16 10.50 -14.78 -15.37
C PRO A 16 9.13 -15.03 -16.03
N ASN A 17 8.21 -15.72 -15.35
CA ASN A 17 6.85 -15.98 -15.81
C ASN A 17 5.80 -15.02 -15.21
N PHE A 18 6.15 -14.25 -14.18
CA PHE A 18 5.24 -13.29 -13.53
C PHE A 18 5.42 -11.90 -14.12
N ARG A 19 4.31 -11.27 -14.50
CA ARG A 19 4.28 -10.01 -15.26
C ARG A 19 3.32 -9.02 -14.58
N MET A 20 3.58 -7.72 -14.70
CA MET A 20 2.72 -6.71 -14.07
C MET A 20 2.28 -5.61 -15.03
N ALA A 21 1.00 -5.29 -15.05
CA ALA A 21 0.49 -4.07 -15.67
C ALA A 21 0.46 -2.98 -14.59
N ILE A 22 1.08 -1.83 -14.84
CA ILE A 22 1.19 -0.75 -13.86
C ILE A 22 0.14 0.30 -14.12
N GLN A 23 -0.70 0.57 -13.12
CA GLN A 23 -1.56 1.72 -13.06
C GLN A 23 -0.95 2.75 -12.09
N ILE A 24 -0.58 3.91 -12.60
CA ILE A 24 -0.09 5.02 -11.75
C ILE A 24 -1.32 5.66 -11.09
N GLY A 25 -1.30 5.80 -9.76
CA GLY A 25 -2.40 6.45 -9.02
C GLY A 25 -2.58 7.92 -9.41
N GLU A 26 -3.81 8.45 -9.33
CA GLU A 26 -4.14 9.84 -9.70
C GLU A 26 -3.56 10.91 -8.74
N ILE A 27 -2.96 10.51 -7.63
CA ILE A 27 -2.32 11.43 -6.71
C ILE A 27 -1.01 11.92 -7.34
N LYS A 28 -0.99 13.17 -7.81
CA LYS A 28 0.24 13.88 -8.22
C LYS A 28 1.15 14.02 -7.00
N ILE A 29 1.98 13.02 -6.76
CA ILE A 29 3.16 13.15 -5.92
C ILE A 29 4.22 13.77 -6.82
N ASP A 30 4.63 15.00 -6.49
CA ASP A 30 5.72 15.66 -7.20
C ASP A 30 6.93 14.71 -7.17
N ARG A 31 7.51 14.43 -8.34
CA ARG A 31 8.42 13.29 -8.59
C ARG A 31 9.77 13.39 -7.86
N ASP A 32 9.92 14.28 -6.88
CA ASP A 32 11.22 14.70 -6.35
C ASP A 32 11.22 15.04 -4.84
N LEU A 33 10.40 14.35 -4.04
CA LEU A 33 10.64 14.28 -2.60
C LEU A 33 11.06 12.87 -2.26
N GLU A 34 12.19 12.74 -1.55
CA GLU A 34 12.67 11.51 -0.91
C GLU A 34 11.47 10.62 -0.57
N HIS A 35 11.38 9.45 -1.19
CA HIS A 35 10.29 8.51 -0.96
C HIS A 35 10.23 8.17 0.52
N ASP A 36 9.45 8.93 1.29
CA ASP A 36 9.24 8.66 2.69
C ASP A 36 8.41 7.37 2.72
N SER A 37 9.13 6.27 2.96
CA SER A 37 8.57 4.94 3.07
C SER A 37 7.36 4.90 4.01
N SER A 38 7.31 5.79 5.01
CA SER A 38 6.19 5.87 5.94
C SER A 38 4.95 6.48 5.29
N VAL A 39 5.14 7.52 4.47
CA VAL A 39 4.07 8.15 3.69
C VAL A 39 3.53 7.17 2.64
N SER A 40 4.42 6.53 1.88
CA SER A 40 4.07 5.48 0.93
C SER A 40 3.25 4.37 1.61
N ALA A 41 3.74 3.85 2.74
CA ALA A 41 3.05 2.83 3.50
C ALA A 41 1.66 3.26 3.97
N ALA A 42 1.49 4.51 4.40
CA ALA A 42 0.21 5.05 4.82
C ALA A 42 -0.79 5.20 3.66
N ILE A 43 -0.33 5.66 2.48
CA ILE A 43 -1.16 5.77 1.27
C ILE A 43 -1.65 4.38 0.85
N VAL A 44 -0.74 3.41 0.75
CA VAL A 44 -1.08 2.03 0.38
C VAL A 44 -2.05 1.42 1.38
N ALA A 45 -1.86 1.66 2.69
CA ALA A 45 -2.77 1.16 3.70
C ALA A 45 -4.19 1.74 3.56
N VAL A 46 -4.33 3.04 3.34
CA VAL A 46 -5.68 3.64 3.19
C VAL A 46 -6.35 3.21 1.89
N ASP A 47 -5.65 3.16 0.75
CA ASP A 47 -6.26 2.70 -0.51
C ASP A 47 -6.65 1.22 -0.43
N LEU A 48 -5.85 0.40 0.26
CA LEU A 48 -6.16 -1.00 0.49
C LEU A 48 -7.41 -1.17 1.35
N ILE A 49 -7.52 -0.40 2.43
CA ILE A 49 -8.71 -0.38 3.29
C ILE A 49 -9.95 0.03 2.48
N SER A 50 -9.87 1.14 1.74
CA SER A 50 -10.98 1.66 0.94
C SER A 50 -11.43 0.66 -0.11
N SER A 51 -10.47 0.12 -0.87
CA SER A 51 -10.75 -0.84 -1.93
C SER A 51 -11.30 -2.16 -1.40
N THR A 52 -10.77 -2.66 -0.27
CA THR A 52 -11.27 -3.88 0.37
C THR A 52 -12.69 -3.69 0.89
N ARG A 53 -13.00 -2.55 1.53
CA ARG A 53 -14.35 -2.26 2.01
C ARG A 53 -15.35 -2.14 0.87
N LEU A 54 -14.95 -1.53 -0.24
CA LEU A 54 -15.79 -1.45 -1.44
C LEU A 54 -16.04 -2.85 -2.03
N ALA A 55 -14.99 -3.66 -2.19
CA ALA A 55 -15.09 -5.03 -2.72
C ALA A 55 -16.04 -5.91 -1.89
N HIS A 56 -15.99 -5.79 -0.56
CA HIS A 56 -16.87 -6.51 0.36
C HIS A 56 -18.26 -5.86 0.56
N LYS A 57 -18.59 -4.82 -0.22
CA LYS A 57 -19.87 -4.07 -0.13
C LYS A 57 -20.15 -3.54 1.28
N LEU A 58 -19.09 -3.19 2.00
CA LEU A 58 -19.17 -2.56 3.32
C LEU A 58 -19.53 -1.09 3.23
N ASP A 59 -19.00 -0.45 2.19
CA ASP A 59 -19.32 0.91 1.82
C ASP A 59 -20.08 0.88 0.50
N SER A 60 -21.05 1.78 0.34
CA SER A 60 -21.80 1.94 -0.91
C SER A 60 -20.98 2.61 -2.02
N ALA A 61 -19.89 3.28 -1.65
CA ALA A 61 -18.98 3.97 -2.52
C ALA A 61 -17.55 3.90 -1.96
N TYR A 62 -16.55 4.23 -2.78
CA TYR A 62 -15.18 4.35 -2.32
C TYR A 62 -15.07 5.46 -1.26
N THR A 63 -14.58 5.12 -0.07
CA THR A 63 -14.39 6.08 1.03
C THR A 63 -12.91 6.46 1.12
N GLU A 64 -12.58 7.74 1.01
CA GLU A 64 -11.20 8.20 1.24
C GLU A 64 -10.90 8.28 2.75
N TYR A 65 -9.83 7.62 3.20
CA TYR A 65 -9.34 7.70 4.58
C TYR A 65 -8.05 8.51 4.68
N SER A 66 -7.79 9.10 5.85
CA SER A 66 -6.61 9.95 6.04
C SER A 66 -5.31 9.15 6.20
N ALA A 67 -4.44 9.19 5.18
CA ALA A 67 -3.08 8.68 5.28
C ALA A 67 -2.23 9.46 6.29
N GLN A 68 -2.43 10.78 6.39
CA GLN A 68 -1.72 11.63 7.36
C GLN A 68 -2.02 11.21 8.81
N TYR A 69 -3.27 10.77 9.10
CA TYR A 69 -3.61 10.25 10.41
C TYR A 69 -2.77 9.03 10.79
N LEU A 70 -2.48 8.14 9.84
CA LEU A 70 -1.60 6.99 10.06
C LEU A 70 -0.15 7.42 10.29
N VAL A 71 0.36 8.36 9.48
CA VAL A 71 1.72 8.91 9.67
C VAL A 71 1.87 9.55 11.06
N ASP A 72 0.85 10.28 11.52
CA ASP A 72 0.90 10.97 12.81
C ASP A 72 0.77 10.04 14.02
N ASN A 73 0.03 8.92 13.89
CA ASN A 73 -0.44 8.14 15.05
C ASN A 73 0.00 6.67 15.05
N ALA A 74 0.32 6.08 13.91
CA ALA A 74 0.63 4.65 13.79
C ALA A 74 2.11 4.32 14.07
N LEU A 75 2.99 5.32 14.18
CA LEU A 75 4.39 5.06 14.51
C LEU A 75 4.53 4.34 15.87
N PRO A 76 5.30 3.24 15.94
CA PRO A 76 5.54 2.57 17.20
C PRO A 76 6.24 3.52 18.18
N LYS A 77 5.64 3.77 19.34
CA LYS A 77 6.31 4.53 20.41
C LYS A 77 7.56 3.76 20.86
N ARG A 78 8.73 4.41 20.84
CA ARG A 78 10.01 3.83 21.32
C ARG A 78 9.81 3.26 22.73
N LYS A 79 9.84 1.93 22.86
CA LYS A 79 10.05 1.28 24.15
C LYS A 79 11.56 1.31 24.42
N ASN A 80 12.00 2.26 25.26
CA ASN A 80 13.32 2.31 25.92
C ASN A 80 14.40 1.38 25.32
N ARG A 81 15.00 1.78 24.20
CA ARG A 81 16.29 1.24 23.75
C ARG A 81 17.15 2.40 23.27
N GLN A 82 18.24 2.63 24.00
CA GLN A 82 19.37 3.42 23.53
C GLN A 82 19.88 2.78 22.24
N GLY A 83 19.79 3.50 21.13
CA GLY A 83 20.09 3.00 19.79
C GLY A 83 19.00 3.46 18.82
N GLY A 84 19.14 4.67 18.29
CA GLY A 84 18.23 5.24 17.30
C GLY A 84 18.24 4.41 16.02
N THR A 85 17.29 3.49 15.91
CA THR A 85 16.81 3.02 14.61
C THR A 85 15.65 3.95 14.23
N ASP A 86 15.74 4.58 13.06
CA ASP A 86 14.61 5.29 12.46
C ASP A 86 13.51 4.26 12.23
N LEU A 87 12.48 4.29 13.08
CA LEU A 87 11.33 3.42 12.96
C LEU A 87 10.52 3.91 11.75
N LYS A 88 10.71 3.27 10.61
CA LYS A 88 9.92 3.50 9.39
C LYS A 88 8.60 2.76 9.51
N LEU A 89 7.50 3.47 9.23
CA LEU A 89 6.16 2.90 9.26
C LEU A 89 5.99 1.94 8.08
N THR A 90 5.46 0.73 8.33
CA THR A 90 5.13 -0.23 7.28
C THR A 90 3.62 -0.28 7.02
N VAL A 91 3.21 -0.81 5.85
CA VAL A 91 1.78 -1.01 5.55
C VAL A 91 1.13 -1.89 6.63
N LYS A 92 1.86 -2.88 7.15
CA LYS A 92 1.40 -3.75 8.24
C LYS A 92 1.10 -2.96 9.50
N ASP A 93 2.03 -2.11 9.93
CA ASP A 93 1.85 -1.29 11.13
C ASP A 93 0.62 -0.37 10.98
N CYS A 94 0.44 0.23 9.79
CA CYS A 94 -0.72 1.04 9.46
C CYS A 94 -2.04 0.27 9.62
N LEU A 95 -2.11 -0.95 9.07
CA LEU A 95 -3.31 -1.77 9.10
C LEU A 95 -3.61 -2.31 10.49
N GLU A 96 -2.59 -2.79 11.21
CA GLU A 96 -2.75 -3.21 12.60
C GLU A 96 -3.25 -2.06 13.47
N PHE A 97 -2.72 -0.84 13.26
CA PHE A 97 -3.22 0.36 13.92
C PHE A 97 -4.68 0.65 13.55
N ALA A 98 -5.01 0.67 12.26
CA ALA A 98 -6.36 0.96 11.78
C ALA A 98 -7.40 -0.05 12.28
N LEU A 99 -7.08 -1.34 12.31
CA LEU A 99 -7.94 -2.39 12.85
C LEU A 99 -8.14 -2.26 14.37
N LYS A 100 -7.10 -1.81 15.08
CA LYS A 100 -7.15 -1.65 16.55
C LYS A 100 -7.84 -0.36 16.99
N LYS A 101 -7.69 0.73 16.25
CA LYS A 101 -8.09 2.09 16.67
C LYS A 101 -9.15 2.73 15.78
N GLY A 102 -9.35 2.21 14.58
CA GLY A 102 -10.07 2.92 13.53
C GLY A 102 -9.25 4.07 12.95
N ILE A 103 -9.74 4.61 11.84
CA ILE A 103 -9.16 5.79 11.18
C ILE A 103 -10.26 6.74 10.71
N PRO A 104 -9.98 8.05 10.66
CA PRO A 104 -10.95 9.02 10.16
C PRO A 104 -10.97 9.04 8.63
N LYS A 105 -12.06 9.58 8.07
CA LYS A 105 -12.10 9.92 6.65
C LYS A 105 -11.07 11.00 6.32
N ALA A 106 -10.71 11.11 5.05
CA ALA A 106 -9.75 12.11 4.58
C ALA A 106 -10.22 13.55 4.84
N GLU A 107 -11.53 13.82 4.77
CA GLU A 107 -12.13 15.13 5.07
C GLU A 107 -12.02 15.55 6.54
N ASP A 108 -11.89 14.57 7.45
CA ASP A 108 -11.93 14.79 8.89
C ASP A 108 -10.54 15.00 9.52
N TRP A 109 -9.45 14.92 8.73
CA TRP A 109 -8.06 15.11 9.21
C TRP A 109 -7.24 15.84 8.14
N PRO A 110 -6.22 16.65 8.49
CA PRO A 110 -5.46 17.38 7.48
C PRO A 110 -4.89 16.50 6.37
N HIS A 111 -4.82 17.09 5.17
CA HIS A 111 -4.24 16.43 4.00
C HIS A 111 -2.79 16.03 4.25
N LEU A 112 -2.37 14.97 3.57
CA LEU A 112 -1.02 14.45 3.60
C LEU A 112 0.00 15.53 3.20
N GLY A 113 1.05 15.69 4.00
CA GLY A 113 2.07 16.73 3.80
C GLY A 113 1.68 18.11 4.33
N SER A 114 0.51 18.28 4.94
CA SER A 114 0.12 19.52 5.60
C SER A 114 1.03 19.83 6.80
N VAL A 115 1.54 21.05 6.86
CA VAL A 115 2.27 21.59 8.02
C VAL A 115 1.33 21.86 9.20
N LEU A 116 0.05 22.10 8.91
CA LEU A 116 -0.98 22.40 9.92
C LEU A 116 -1.44 21.09 10.56
N LYS A 117 -0.95 20.84 11.77
CA LYS A 117 -1.46 19.77 12.64
C LYS A 117 -2.73 20.23 13.33
N PRO A 118 -3.76 19.38 13.44
CA PRO A 118 -4.95 19.74 14.18
C PRO A 118 -4.58 19.90 15.66
N PRO A 119 -5.32 20.72 16.43
CA PRO A 119 -5.13 20.82 17.87
C PRO A 119 -5.19 19.45 18.53
N SER A 120 -4.39 19.22 19.58
CA SER A 120 -4.38 17.93 20.29
C SER A 120 -5.72 17.54 20.92
N SER A 121 -6.62 18.52 21.12
CA SER A 121 -7.98 18.34 21.61
C SER A 121 -8.96 17.88 20.54
N TYR A 122 -8.63 18.03 19.25
CA TYR A 122 -9.48 17.61 18.15
C TYR A 122 -9.54 16.08 18.07
N LYS A 123 -10.76 15.55 18.09
CA LYS A 123 -11.03 14.11 18.03
C LYS A 123 -11.90 13.84 16.80
N PRO A 124 -11.33 13.39 15.68
CA PRO A 124 -12.11 13.12 14.48
C PRO A 124 -13.00 11.89 14.72
N ALA A 125 -14.09 11.78 13.95
CA ALA A 125 -14.90 10.58 13.94
C ALA A 125 -14.10 9.41 13.34
N LEU A 126 -13.88 8.35 14.13
CA LEU A 126 -13.11 7.18 13.69
C LEU A 126 -14.04 6.09 13.16
N VAL A 127 -13.74 5.62 11.95
CA VAL A 127 -14.41 4.44 11.38
C VAL A 127 -13.74 3.20 11.93
N SER A 128 -14.48 2.42 12.71
CA SER A 128 -14.00 1.15 13.25
C SER A 128 -13.95 0.08 12.16
N MET A 129 -12.85 -0.68 12.15
CA MET A 129 -12.61 -1.76 11.21
C MET A 129 -12.41 -3.06 11.98
N LYS A 130 -12.72 -4.19 11.36
CA LYS A 130 -12.56 -5.51 11.98
C LYS A 130 -11.92 -6.46 11.00
N GLY A 131 -11.05 -7.33 11.49
CA GLY A 131 -10.40 -8.40 10.74
C GLY A 131 -8.93 -8.48 11.09
N ASP A 132 -8.17 -9.21 10.29
CA ASP A 132 -6.80 -9.60 10.62
C ASP A 132 -5.83 -9.16 9.53
N VAL A 133 -4.64 -8.71 9.95
CA VAL A 133 -3.51 -8.52 9.05
C VAL A 133 -2.80 -9.86 8.92
N ILE A 134 -2.86 -10.45 7.75
CA ILE A 134 -2.18 -11.72 7.48
C ILE A 134 -0.98 -11.41 6.59
N GLU A 135 0.13 -12.10 6.76
CA GLU A 135 1.30 -11.94 5.91
C GLU A 135 1.47 -13.20 5.07
N ALA A 136 1.46 -13.06 3.75
CA ALA A 136 1.61 -14.20 2.85
C ALA A 136 3.09 -14.63 2.81
N LYS A 137 3.36 -15.91 3.03
CA LYS A 137 4.74 -16.44 3.01
C LYS A 137 5.17 -16.86 1.62
N THR A 138 4.22 -17.07 0.72
CA THR A 138 4.45 -17.53 -0.65
C THR A 138 3.60 -16.77 -1.65
N THR A 139 4.05 -16.71 -2.90
CA THR A 139 3.30 -16.14 -4.02
C THR A 139 1.96 -16.85 -4.22
N ASN A 140 1.89 -18.17 -4.03
CA ASN A 140 0.63 -18.92 -4.13
C ASN A 140 -0.36 -18.55 -3.02
N GLU A 141 0.10 -18.36 -1.79
CA GLU A 141 -0.76 -17.87 -0.71
C GLU A 141 -1.33 -16.51 -1.09
N ALA A 142 -0.46 -15.53 -1.37
CA ALA A 142 -0.82 -14.18 -1.78
C ALA A 142 -1.82 -14.15 -2.94
N TRP A 143 -1.59 -15.02 -3.94
CA TRP A 143 -2.48 -15.25 -5.06
C TRP A 143 -3.88 -15.67 -4.61
N HIS A 144 -3.99 -16.68 -3.75
CA HIS A 144 -5.28 -17.17 -3.27
C HIS A 144 -6.12 -16.06 -2.64
N LEU A 145 -5.46 -15.07 -2.04
CA LEU A 145 -6.11 -13.99 -1.30
C LEU A 145 -6.49 -12.83 -2.20
N SER A 146 -5.69 -12.60 -3.24
CA SER A 146 -5.99 -11.61 -4.28
C SER A 146 -7.27 -11.88 -5.06
N LYS A 147 -7.81 -13.11 -4.97
CA LYS A 147 -9.08 -13.49 -5.60
C LYS A 147 -10.30 -12.83 -4.98
N ASP A 148 -10.25 -12.59 -3.67
CA ASP A 148 -11.41 -12.10 -2.92
C ASP A 148 -11.32 -10.59 -2.68
N GLN A 149 -10.12 -10.02 -2.72
CA GLN A 149 -9.86 -8.62 -2.39
C GLN A 149 -8.47 -8.17 -2.87
N PRO A 150 -8.22 -6.86 -2.94
CA PRO A 150 -6.88 -6.36 -3.21
C PRO A 150 -5.87 -6.76 -2.12
N VAL A 151 -4.59 -6.80 -2.49
CA VAL A 151 -3.48 -7.21 -1.61
C VAL A 151 -2.36 -6.18 -1.69
N ALA A 152 -1.81 -5.77 -0.54
CA ALA A 152 -0.60 -4.95 -0.52
C ALA A 152 0.63 -5.81 -0.82
N ALA A 153 1.52 -5.31 -1.66
CA ALA A 153 2.77 -5.96 -2.03
C ALA A 153 3.93 -4.95 -2.10
N LYS A 154 5.16 -5.48 -2.15
CA LYS A 154 6.35 -4.68 -2.42
C LYS A 154 6.92 -5.04 -3.79
N LEU A 155 7.13 -4.04 -4.63
CA LEU A 155 7.61 -4.18 -5.99
C LEU A 155 9.06 -3.71 -6.10
N HIS A 156 9.94 -4.59 -6.62
CA HIS A 156 11.29 -4.21 -7.00
C HIS A 156 11.26 -3.40 -8.30
N VAL A 157 11.78 -2.18 -8.22
CA VAL A 157 11.76 -1.20 -9.28
C VAL A 157 13.15 -1.03 -9.90
N PHE A 158 13.21 -1.04 -11.22
CA PHE A 158 14.42 -0.91 -12.03
C PHE A 158 14.23 0.21 -13.06
N SER A 159 15.26 1.02 -13.25
CA SER A 159 15.32 2.10 -14.25
C SER A 159 16.25 1.68 -15.39
N PRO A 160 15.95 2.02 -16.65
CA PRO A 160 14.82 2.85 -17.10
C PRO A 160 13.49 2.08 -17.26
N GLN A 161 13.43 0.79 -16.95
CA GLN A 161 12.29 -0.07 -17.29
C GLN A 161 10.96 0.41 -16.68
N ILE A 162 10.98 0.94 -15.46
CA ILE A 162 9.79 1.49 -14.82
C ILE A 162 9.27 2.74 -15.52
N ASP A 163 10.18 3.60 -16.01
CA ASP A 163 9.84 4.86 -16.66
C ASP A 163 9.37 4.62 -18.10
N LEU A 164 9.89 3.56 -18.73
CA LEU A 164 9.57 3.18 -20.10
C LEU A 164 8.35 2.26 -20.24
N VAL A 165 7.77 1.77 -19.14
CA VAL A 165 6.69 0.78 -19.20
C VAL A 165 5.46 1.33 -19.93
N GLY A 166 5.11 2.60 -19.72
CA GLY A 166 3.89 3.21 -20.27
C GLY A 166 2.63 2.39 -19.94
N GLU A 167 1.81 2.11 -20.97
CA GLU A 167 0.63 1.22 -20.87
C GLU A 167 1.01 -0.28 -21.01
N GLY A 168 2.30 -0.59 -20.97
CA GLY A 168 2.84 -1.93 -21.16
C GLY A 168 2.93 -2.77 -19.88
N VAL A 169 3.63 -3.90 -20.02
CA VAL A 169 3.81 -4.87 -18.95
C VAL A 169 5.22 -4.78 -18.40
N TYR A 170 5.33 -4.38 -17.14
CA TYR A 170 6.59 -4.36 -16.40
C TYR A 170 7.05 -5.79 -16.11
N CYS A 171 8.28 -6.10 -16.55
CA CYS A 171 8.90 -7.42 -16.41
C CYS A 171 10.15 -7.38 -15.52
N GLY A 172 10.39 -6.28 -14.79
CA GLY A 172 11.63 -6.09 -14.03
C GLY A 172 12.81 -5.66 -14.91
N PRO A 173 14.05 -5.99 -14.51
CA PRO A 173 15.24 -5.54 -15.23
C PRO A 173 15.34 -6.20 -16.60
N SER A 174 15.68 -5.41 -17.63
CA SER A 174 15.89 -5.92 -18.99
C SER A 174 17.09 -5.24 -19.65
N GLY A 175 18.12 -6.01 -19.99
CA GLY A 175 19.35 -5.52 -20.63
C GLY A 175 20.45 -5.10 -19.64
N GLU A 176 21.61 -4.74 -20.18
CA GLU A 176 22.82 -4.41 -19.42
C GLU A 176 22.72 -3.07 -18.67
N ASP A 177 21.92 -2.12 -19.18
CA ASP A 177 21.76 -0.77 -18.61
C ASP A 177 20.71 -0.68 -17.49
N SER A 178 20.26 -1.81 -16.92
CA SER A 178 19.23 -1.82 -15.88
C SER A 178 19.81 -1.56 -14.49
N GLY A 179 19.42 -0.43 -13.88
CA GLY A 179 19.78 -0.06 -12.52
C GLY A 179 18.64 -0.33 -11.53
N TYR A 180 18.95 -0.96 -10.39
CA TYR A 180 17.99 -1.10 -9.29
C TYR A 180 17.71 0.26 -8.64
N VAL A 181 16.44 0.65 -8.58
CA VAL A 181 15.98 1.94 -8.03
C VAL A 181 15.53 1.78 -6.58
N GLY A 182 14.89 0.67 -6.25
CA GLY A 182 14.40 0.44 -4.90
C GLY A 182 13.18 -0.45 -4.83
N LEU A 183 12.60 -0.49 -3.64
CA LEU A 183 11.42 -1.27 -3.31
C LEU A 183 10.27 -0.31 -3.05
N ARG A 184 9.17 -0.44 -3.79
CA ARG A 184 7.98 0.41 -3.67
C ARG A 184 6.81 -0.37 -3.09
N ASP A 185 6.01 0.26 -2.24
CA ASP A 185 4.73 -0.31 -1.82
C ASP A 185 3.71 -0.18 -2.97
N CYS A 186 2.92 -1.22 -3.18
CA CYS A 186 1.92 -1.27 -4.24
C CYS A 186 0.70 -2.08 -3.81
N ILE A 187 -0.39 -1.98 -4.56
CA ILE A 187 -1.60 -2.82 -4.39
C ILE A 187 -1.82 -3.62 -5.65
N ILE A 188 -1.93 -4.94 -5.50
CA ILE A 188 -2.43 -5.84 -6.54
C ILE A 188 -3.95 -5.76 -6.51
N VAL A 189 -4.55 -5.29 -7.61
CA VAL A 189 -5.99 -5.03 -7.72
C VAL A 189 -6.71 -6.17 -8.42
N GLN A 190 -6.11 -6.68 -9.49
CA GLN A 190 -6.66 -7.74 -10.31
C GLN A 190 -5.50 -8.52 -10.93
N GLU A 191 -5.77 -9.73 -11.36
CA GLU A 191 -4.88 -10.46 -12.24
C GLU A 191 -5.64 -10.95 -13.47
N ASP A 192 -4.95 -10.86 -14.61
CA ASP A 192 -5.42 -11.22 -15.92
C ASP A 192 -4.46 -12.24 -16.55
N LYS A 193 -5.00 -13.15 -17.36
CA LYS A 193 -4.18 -14.04 -18.18
C LYS A 193 -4.08 -13.52 -19.59
N ILE A 194 -2.89 -13.00 -19.96
CA ILE A 194 -2.60 -12.54 -21.32
C ILE A 194 -1.60 -13.50 -21.96
N MET A 195 -1.99 -14.10 -23.09
CA MET A 195 -1.16 -15.08 -23.83
C MET A 195 -0.63 -16.23 -22.95
N GLY A 196 -1.46 -16.73 -22.03
CA GLY A 196 -1.11 -17.83 -21.12
C GLY A 196 -0.19 -17.43 -19.96
N LYS A 197 0.18 -16.16 -19.84
CA LYS A 197 0.96 -15.62 -18.72
C LYS A 197 0.07 -14.88 -17.73
N ALA A 198 0.31 -15.09 -16.45
CA ALA A 198 -0.30 -14.37 -15.35
C ALA A 198 0.22 -12.93 -15.31
N ILE A 199 -0.68 -11.94 -15.38
CA ILE A 199 -0.37 -10.52 -15.36
C ILE A 199 -1.15 -9.82 -14.25
N ALA A 200 -0.46 -9.40 -13.19
CA ALA A 200 -1.08 -8.65 -12.10
C ALA A 200 -1.18 -7.16 -12.46
N THR A 201 -2.38 -6.60 -12.33
CA THR A 201 -2.59 -5.16 -12.38
C THR A 201 -2.28 -4.56 -11.01
N VAL A 202 -1.28 -3.68 -10.96
CA VAL A 202 -0.81 -3.05 -9.73
C VAL A 202 -0.99 -1.55 -9.74
N LYS A 203 -1.45 -1.00 -8.61
CA LYS A 203 -1.35 0.43 -8.31
C LYS A 203 -0.07 0.72 -7.58
N VAL A 204 0.70 1.69 -8.06
CA VAL A 204 1.97 2.13 -7.47
C VAL A 204 1.91 3.63 -7.20
N TRP A 205 2.54 4.07 -6.10
CA TRP A 205 2.62 5.47 -5.65
C TRP A 205 4.08 5.90 -5.47
#